data_AF-A0A8B6GLV3-F1
#
_entry.id   AF-A0A8B6GLV3-F1
#
_cell.length_a   1.000
_cell.length_b   1.000
_cell.length_c   1.000
_cell.angle_alpha   90.00
_cell.angle_beta   90.00
_cell.angle_gamma   90.00
#
_symmetry.space_group_name_H-M   'P 1'
#
loop_
_entity.id
_entity.type
_entity.pdbx_description
1 polymer ?
#
loop_
_entity_poly.entity_id
_entity_poly.type
_entity_poly.pdbx_seq_one_letter_code
_entity_poly.pdbx_strand_id
1 'polypeptide(L)'
;MMSKAGFNLRSWNSNSIKVRQQAVSQTVLDTDTDTKVLGMRWNSNTDYLFYPHKCKEEKYDKTCPHWLTDSSTYPKSTSIDTSLSVLLTENESTCISQSKDDSVCQFGINFIIDIERYSSYQKLLRITSYVLRFIENCRIEKSLRTLEHLKPSELSKSVELWIRNCQETAFATEYNALKYNNIETSKDEEARQKKEPSATTSRILPNREAATRARENIKKWTK
;
A
#
# COMPACT_ATOMS: atom_id res chain seq x y z
N MET A 1 -30.17 1.05 -15.63
CA MET A 1 -28.77 0.61 -15.91
C MET A 1 -28.17 -0.10 -14.70
N MET A 2 -28.27 0.48 -13.50
CA MET A 2 -27.77 -0.10 -12.24
C MET A 2 -28.60 -1.30 -11.74
N SER A 3 -29.92 -1.30 -11.95
CA SER A 3 -30.79 -2.44 -11.57
C SER A 3 -30.47 -3.72 -12.33
N LYS A 4 -30.09 -3.63 -13.62
CA LYS A 4 -29.61 -4.76 -14.43
C LYS A 4 -28.31 -5.35 -13.88
N ALA A 5 -27.53 -4.57 -13.12
CA ALA A 5 -26.32 -5.01 -12.43
C ALA A 5 -26.57 -5.42 -10.96
N GLY A 6 -27.84 -5.56 -10.54
CA GLY A 6 -28.20 -5.97 -9.18
C GLY A 6 -28.21 -4.85 -8.13
N PHE A 7 -28.01 -3.59 -8.54
CA PHE A 7 -28.05 -2.44 -7.64
C PHE A 7 -29.39 -1.70 -7.75
N ASN A 8 -30.29 -2.02 -6.84
CA ASN A 8 -31.59 -1.36 -6.74
C ASN A 8 -31.47 -0.04 -5.97
N LEU A 9 -31.32 1.05 -6.72
CA LEU A 9 -31.36 2.42 -6.16
C LEU A 9 -32.80 2.78 -5.78
N ARG A 10 -32.97 3.47 -4.65
CA ARG A 10 -34.29 3.92 -4.15
C ARG A 10 -34.72 5.25 -4.76
N SER A 11 -33.79 6.20 -4.84
CA SER A 11 -33.93 7.51 -5.51
C SER A 11 -32.53 8.08 -5.74
N TRP A 12 -32.33 8.89 -6.77
CA TRP A 12 -31.07 9.59 -6.99
C TRP A 12 -31.23 10.85 -7.84
N ASN A 13 -30.33 11.82 -7.65
CA ASN A 13 -30.28 13.07 -8.41
C ASN A 13 -28.95 13.22 -9.19
N SER A 14 -28.96 14.00 -10.27
CA SER A 14 -27.79 14.24 -11.13
C SER A 14 -27.87 15.63 -11.75
N ASN A 15 -26.72 16.30 -11.90
CA ASN A 15 -26.58 17.53 -12.70
C ASN A 15 -26.64 17.28 -14.22
N SER A 16 -26.59 16.02 -14.67
CA SER A 16 -26.62 15.67 -16.09
C SER A 16 -28.04 15.39 -16.59
N ILE A 17 -28.47 16.14 -17.62
CA ILE A 17 -29.80 16.02 -18.23
C ILE A 17 -30.07 14.59 -18.75
N LYS A 18 -29.10 14.00 -19.46
CA LYS A 18 -29.21 12.63 -20.02
C LYS A 18 -29.49 11.61 -18.93
N VAL A 19 -28.82 11.80 -17.80
CA VAL A 19 -28.90 10.91 -16.65
C VAL A 19 -30.23 11.08 -15.91
N ARG A 20 -30.70 12.32 -15.75
CA ARG A 20 -32.04 12.60 -15.20
C ARG A 20 -33.16 11.98 -16.05
N GLN A 21 -33.08 12.09 -17.38
CA GLN A 21 -34.07 11.46 -18.27
C GLN A 21 -34.15 9.94 -18.10
N GLN A 22 -33.00 9.29 -17.91
CA GLN A 22 -32.95 7.85 -17.61
C GLN A 22 -33.44 7.51 -16.20
N ALA A 23 -33.29 8.41 -15.24
CA ALA A 23 -33.82 8.23 -13.89
C ALA A 23 -35.36 8.38 -13.86
N VAL A 24 -35.90 9.33 -14.65
CA VAL A 24 -37.35 9.50 -14.87
C VAL A 24 -37.95 8.23 -15.48
N SER A 25 -37.33 7.69 -16.53
CA SER A 25 -37.85 6.48 -17.19
C SER A 25 -37.83 5.23 -16.31
N GLN A 26 -37.00 5.21 -15.27
CA GLN A 26 -36.93 4.13 -14.29
C GLN A 26 -37.74 4.43 -13.02
N THR A 27 -38.41 5.59 -12.92
CA THR A 27 -39.15 6.05 -11.73
C THR A 27 -38.28 6.11 -10.46
N VAL A 28 -36.99 6.44 -10.63
CA VAL A 28 -36.00 6.55 -9.52
C VAL A 28 -35.44 7.97 -9.40
N LEU A 29 -36.02 8.95 -10.10
CA LEU A 29 -35.57 10.33 -10.02
C LEU A 29 -35.92 10.92 -8.65
N ASP A 30 -34.93 11.46 -7.97
CA ASP A 30 -35.16 12.33 -6.83
C ASP A 30 -35.54 13.74 -7.31
N THR A 31 -36.68 14.23 -6.83
CA THR A 31 -37.20 15.55 -7.21
C THR A 31 -36.61 16.68 -6.37
N ASP A 32 -36.00 16.36 -5.23
CA ASP A 32 -35.35 17.36 -4.39
C ASP A 32 -34.04 17.81 -5.06
N THR A 33 -33.99 19.08 -5.45
CA THR A 33 -32.80 19.68 -6.04
C THR A 33 -31.72 19.94 -5.00
N ASP A 34 -32.08 20.04 -3.73
CA ASP A 34 -31.18 20.35 -2.62
C ASP A 34 -30.96 19.12 -1.73
N THR A 35 -29.95 18.33 -2.07
CA THR A 35 -29.68 17.04 -1.41
C THR A 35 -28.48 17.12 -0.47
N LYS A 36 -28.55 16.43 0.68
CA LYS A 36 -27.41 16.37 1.61
C LYS A 36 -26.36 15.37 1.11
N VAL A 37 -25.14 15.85 0.85
CA VAL A 37 -24.02 15.06 0.32
C VAL A 37 -22.76 15.41 1.11
N LEU A 38 -22.07 14.41 1.67
CA LEU A 38 -20.81 14.58 2.43
C LEU A 38 -20.88 15.57 3.61
N GLY A 39 -22.05 15.73 4.24
CA GLY A 39 -22.25 16.71 5.32
C GLY A 39 -22.48 18.15 4.83
N MET A 40 -22.44 18.37 3.52
CA MET A 40 -22.80 19.61 2.82
C MET A 40 -24.16 19.43 2.13
N ARG A 41 -24.69 20.53 1.59
CA ARG A 41 -25.85 20.54 0.70
C ARG A 41 -25.39 20.71 -0.74
N TRP A 42 -25.98 19.96 -1.66
CA TRP A 42 -25.68 20.01 -3.08
C TRP A 42 -26.93 20.40 -3.86
N ASN A 43 -26.82 21.48 -4.63
CA ASN A 43 -27.83 21.87 -5.60
C ASN A 43 -27.51 21.24 -6.96
N SER A 44 -28.34 20.29 -7.39
CA SER A 44 -28.10 19.55 -8.64
C SER A 44 -28.36 20.36 -9.92
N ASN A 45 -29.10 21.47 -9.85
CA ASN A 45 -29.35 22.33 -11.02
C ASN A 45 -28.20 23.30 -11.27
N THR A 46 -27.65 23.87 -10.20
CA THR A 46 -26.57 24.86 -10.30
C THR A 46 -25.18 24.23 -10.14
N ASP A 47 -25.12 22.99 -9.68
CA ASP A 47 -23.91 22.23 -9.36
C ASP A 47 -23.03 22.89 -8.27
N TYR A 48 -23.68 23.54 -7.30
CA TYR A 48 -22.99 24.16 -6.17
C TYR A 48 -23.15 23.35 -4.90
N LEU A 49 -22.05 23.22 -4.16
CA LEU A 49 -22.03 22.73 -2.78
C LEU A 49 -22.06 23.91 -1.82
N PHE A 50 -22.92 23.85 -0.80
CA PHE A 50 -23.01 24.87 0.23
C PHE A 50 -23.24 24.24 1.60
N TYR A 51 -22.83 24.92 2.66
CA TYR A 51 -23.19 24.51 4.01
C TYR A 51 -24.58 25.05 4.36
N PRO A 52 -25.45 24.25 5.00
CA PRO A 52 -26.73 24.75 5.46
C PRO A 52 -26.45 25.90 6.44
N HIS A 53 -26.93 27.09 6.12
CA HIS A 53 -26.66 28.29 6.88
C HIS A 53 -27.38 28.19 8.23
N LYS A 54 -26.69 27.60 9.21
CA LYS A 54 -26.95 27.76 10.63
C LYS A 54 -25.71 28.41 11.22
N CYS A 55 -25.51 29.69 10.89
CA CYS A 55 -24.83 30.58 11.83
C CYS A 55 -25.76 30.78 13.01
N LYS A 56 -25.76 29.82 13.94
CA LYS A 56 -25.91 30.23 15.33
C LYS A 56 -24.55 30.76 15.72
N GLU A 57 -24.51 32.01 16.18
CA GLU A 57 -23.38 32.55 16.92
C GLU A 57 -23.17 31.71 18.19
N GLU A 58 -22.56 30.54 18.06
CA GLU A 58 -22.23 29.67 19.19
C GLU A 58 -20.76 29.31 19.09
N LYS A 59 -19.97 30.23 19.66
CA LYS A 59 -18.79 29.96 20.49
C LYS A 59 -17.81 28.95 19.87
N TYR A 60 -16.92 29.48 19.02
CA TYR A 60 -15.67 28.79 18.67
C TYR A 60 -15.01 28.23 19.94
N ASP A 61 -14.85 26.91 19.98
CA ASP A 61 -14.05 26.25 21.00
C ASP A 61 -12.62 26.77 20.86
N LYS A 62 -12.12 27.42 21.92
CA LYS A 62 -10.86 28.18 21.95
C LYS A 62 -9.62 27.31 22.01
N THR A 63 -9.49 26.35 21.11
CA THR A 63 -8.25 25.57 20.98
C THR A 63 -7.88 25.41 19.52
N CYS A 64 -7.90 26.51 18.76
CA CYS A 64 -6.98 26.61 17.64
C CYS A 64 -5.58 26.66 18.25
N PRO A 65 -4.72 25.65 18.03
CA PRO A 65 -3.41 25.66 18.64
C PRO A 65 -2.63 26.85 18.09
N HIS A 66 -2.03 27.68 18.96
CA HIS A 66 -1.46 28.96 18.53
C HIS A 66 -0.38 28.81 17.44
N TRP A 67 0.21 27.62 17.33
CA TRP A 67 1.27 27.27 16.39
C TRP A 67 0.76 27.17 14.94
N LEU A 68 -0.55 27.27 14.72
CA LEU A 68 -1.16 27.39 13.38
C LEU A 68 -1.32 28.84 12.92
N THR A 69 -1.18 29.80 13.83
CA THR A 69 -1.40 31.24 13.57
C THR A 69 -0.11 32.03 13.44
N ASP A 70 0.99 31.55 14.05
CA ASP A 70 2.28 32.23 14.00
C ASP A 70 3.40 31.25 13.62
N SER A 71 3.98 31.49 12.43
CA SER A 71 5.12 30.77 11.86
C SER A 71 6.31 30.66 12.81
N SER A 72 6.45 31.58 13.76
CA SER A 72 7.57 31.64 14.69
C SER A 72 7.50 30.59 15.82
N THR A 73 6.31 30.05 16.07
CA THR A 73 5.98 29.13 17.17
C THR A 73 5.81 27.67 16.74
N TYR A 74 6.11 27.37 15.50
CA TYR A 74 6.25 26.00 15.03
C TYR A 74 7.36 25.31 15.83
N PRO A 75 7.26 23.99 16.10
CA PRO A 75 8.36 23.25 16.70
C PRO A 75 9.58 23.40 15.80
N LYS A 76 10.53 24.25 16.22
CA LYS A 76 11.79 24.46 15.51
C LYS A 76 12.56 23.16 15.60
N SER A 77 12.76 22.52 14.46
CA SER A 77 13.49 21.26 14.34
C SER A 77 14.89 21.42 14.94
N THR A 78 15.10 20.94 16.16
CA THR A 78 16.39 20.98 16.82
C THR A 78 17.28 19.90 16.20
N SER A 79 18.29 20.35 15.47
CA SER A 79 19.47 19.63 14.97
C SER A 79 19.17 18.28 14.32
N ILE A 80 18.77 18.35 13.06
CA ILE A 80 18.89 17.22 12.15
C ILE A 80 20.38 17.10 11.82
N ASP A 81 20.93 15.89 11.98
CA ASP A 81 22.26 15.50 11.54
C ASP A 81 22.51 16.01 10.11
N THR A 82 23.67 16.61 9.86
CA THR A 82 24.11 17.32 8.64
C THR A 82 24.06 16.47 7.36
N SER A 83 23.59 15.22 7.44
CA SER A 83 23.41 14.30 6.31
C SER A 83 22.04 14.42 5.62
N LEU A 84 21.03 15.05 6.22
CA LEU A 84 19.66 15.11 5.66
C LEU A 84 19.33 16.40 4.87
N SER A 85 20.16 17.45 4.97
CA SER A 85 19.95 18.69 4.21
C SER A 85 20.33 18.58 2.73
N VAL A 86 21.10 17.55 2.33
CA VAL A 86 21.49 17.33 0.94
C VAL A 86 20.38 16.65 0.13
N LEU A 87 19.44 15.94 0.76
CA LEU A 87 18.39 15.18 0.06
C LEU A 87 17.09 15.96 -0.18
N LEU A 88 16.95 17.18 0.34
CA LEU A 88 15.71 17.96 0.22
C LEU A 88 15.83 19.20 -0.67
N THR A 89 17.01 19.51 -1.22
CA THR A 89 17.23 20.71 -2.03
C THR A 89 17.29 20.50 -3.54
N GLU A 90 17.06 19.29 -4.04
CA GLU A 90 16.92 19.05 -5.48
C GLU A 90 15.81 18.03 -5.72
N ASN A 91 14.56 18.49 -5.81
CA ASN A 91 13.51 17.82 -6.59
C ASN A 91 12.22 18.66 -6.79
N GLU A 92 12.30 19.99 -6.77
CA GLU A 92 11.24 20.83 -7.36
C GLU A 92 11.29 20.85 -8.90
N SER A 93 11.98 19.90 -9.54
CA SER A 93 12.00 19.76 -10.99
C SER A 93 12.19 18.32 -11.41
N THR A 94 11.28 17.43 -11.02
CA THR A 94 11.11 16.18 -11.77
C THR A 94 10.19 16.46 -12.94
N CYS A 95 10.82 16.82 -14.06
CA CYS A 95 10.23 16.77 -15.38
C CYS A 95 9.52 15.43 -15.59
N ILE A 96 8.24 15.49 -15.93
CA ILE A 96 7.48 14.34 -16.45
C ILE A 96 8.03 14.08 -17.86
N SER A 97 9.14 13.33 -17.95
CA SER A 97 9.51 12.68 -19.19
C SER A 97 8.56 11.49 -19.38
N GLN A 98 7.42 11.77 -20.03
CA GLN A 98 6.68 10.73 -20.72
C GLN A 98 7.59 10.20 -21.84
N SER A 99 8.41 9.19 -21.54
CA SER A 99 8.95 8.33 -22.58
C SER A 99 7.79 7.55 -23.18
N LYS A 100 7.30 8.05 -24.31
CA LYS A 100 6.53 7.27 -25.27
C LYS A 100 7.45 6.20 -25.84
N ASP A 101 7.69 5.14 -25.08
CA ASP A 101 8.13 3.87 -25.64
C ASP A 101 6.95 2.91 -25.62
N ASP A 102 6.43 2.68 -26.81
CA ASP A 102 5.42 1.68 -27.11
C ASP A 102 6.01 0.29 -26.81
N SER A 103 5.17 -0.59 -26.24
CA SER A 103 5.36 -2.05 -26.13
C SER A 103 6.09 -2.67 -24.92
N VAL A 104 6.00 -2.07 -23.73
CA VAL A 104 6.06 -2.88 -22.49
C VAL A 104 4.63 -3.16 -22.06
N CYS A 105 4.23 -4.44 -22.00
CA CYS A 105 2.95 -4.84 -21.41
C CYS A 105 2.88 -4.31 -19.98
N GLN A 106 2.22 -3.16 -19.79
CA GLN A 106 2.06 -2.48 -18.51
C GLN A 106 1.25 -3.39 -17.57
N PHE A 107 1.96 -4.22 -16.82
CA PHE A 107 1.40 -5.05 -15.78
C PHE A 107 1.66 -4.35 -14.45
N GLY A 108 0.61 -3.84 -13.81
CA GLY A 108 0.73 -3.13 -12.56
C GLY A 108 -0.62 -2.73 -12.00
N ILE A 109 -0.72 -2.64 -10.68
CA ILE A 109 -2.00 -2.38 -10.02
C ILE A 109 -2.48 -0.96 -10.21
N ASN A 110 -1.57 -0.01 -10.50
CA ASN A 110 -1.91 1.33 -10.98
C ASN A 110 -2.81 1.33 -12.22
N PHE A 111 -2.71 0.32 -13.08
CA PHE A 111 -3.55 0.22 -14.28
C PHE A 111 -4.95 -0.30 -13.95
N ILE A 112 -5.09 -1.12 -12.90
CA ILE A 112 -6.37 -1.69 -12.46
C ILE A 112 -7.10 -0.70 -11.56
N ILE A 113 -6.34 0.02 -10.71
CA ILE A 113 -6.85 0.96 -9.72
C ILE A 113 -6.02 2.24 -9.84
N ASP A 114 -6.66 3.26 -10.39
CA ASP A 114 -6.10 4.62 -10.46
C ASP A 114 -6.07 5.25 -9.06
N ILE A 115 -4.86 5.44 -8.52
CA ILE A 115 -4.63 5.99 -7.16
C ILE A 115 -5.23 7.41 -7.05
N GLU A 116 -5.12 8.22 -8.09
CA GLU A 116 -5.47 9.65 -8.04
C GLU A 116 -6.98 9.87 -7.84
N ARG A 117 -7.80 8.85 -8.13
CA ARG A 117 -9.24 8.87 -7.89
C ARG A 117 -9.62 8.71 -6.41
N TYR A 118 -8.66 8.44 -5.53
CA TYR A 118 -8.91 8.20 -4.12
C TYR A 118 -8.29 9.29 -3.24
N SER A 119 -9.13 10.08 -2.59
CA SER A 119 -8.71 11.05 -1.56
C SER A 119 -8.51 10.44 -0.17
N SER A 120 -8.73 9.12 -0.01
CA SER A 120 -8.62 8.43 1.27
C SER A 120 -7.83 7.14 1.12
N TYR A 121 -6.69 7.08 1.80
CA TYR A 121 -5.84 5.90 1.87
C TYR A 121 -6.60 4.66 2.37
N GLN A 122 -7.37 4.81 3.45
CA GLN A 122 -8.17 3.70 4.00
C GLN A 122 -9.22 3.19 3.00
N LYS A 123 -9.82 4.09 2.21
CA LYS A 123 -10.78 3.72 1.16
C LYS A 123 -10.10 2.96 0.02
N LEU A 124 -8.92 3.43 -0.43
CA LEU A 124 -8.11 2.75 -1.43
C LEU A 124 -7.80 1.32 -0.98
N LEU A 125 -7.25 1.15 0.21
CA LEU A 125 -6.90 -0.17 0.75
C LEU A 125 -8.10 -1.11 0.79
N ARG A 126 -9.24 -0.65 1.32
CA ARG A 126 -10.46 -1.47 1.39
C ARG A 126 -10.92 -1.93 0.01
N ILE A 127 -10.92 -1.03 -0.96
CA ILE A 127 -11.33 -1.36 -2.33
C ILE A 127 -10.36 -2.34 -2.96
N THR A 128 -9.04 -2.12 -2.82
CA THR A 128 -8.03 -3.07 -3.27
C THR A 128 -8.24 -4.45 -2.64
N SER A 129 -8.51 -4.52 -1.33
CA SER A 129 -8.78 -5.79 -0.64
C SER A 129 -10.00 -6.51 -1.21
N TYR A 130 -11.09 -5.78 -1.47
CA TYR A 130 -12.28 -6.36 -2.07
C TYR A 130 -12.04 -6.86 -3.50
N VAL A 131 -11.24 -6.15 -4.30
CA VAL A 131 -10.85 -6.58 -5.65
C VAL A 131 -10.00 -7.87 -5.57
N LEU A 132 -9.01 -7.93 -4.68
CA LEU A 132 -8.21 -9.13 -4.48
C LEU A 132 -9.06 -10.33 -4.04
N ARG A 133 -9.95 -10.12 -3.05
CA ARG A 133 -10.89 -11.15 -2.61
C ARG A 133 -11.83 -11.58 -3.73
N PHE A 134 -12.29 -10.64 -4.56
CA PHE A 134 -13.14 -10.96 -5.70
C PHE A 134 -12.40 -11.86 -6.69
N ILE A 135 -11.15 -11.54 -7.03
CA ILE A 135 -10.30 -12.37 -7.89
C ILE A 135 -10.15 -13.78 -7.32
N GLU A 136 -9.90 -13.89 -6.01
CA GLU A 136 -9.77 -15.18 -5.33
C GLU A 136 -11.10 -15.96 -5.32
N ASN A 137 -12.21 -15.29 -5.02
CA ASN A 137 -13.56 -15.85 -5.07
C ASN A 137 -13.95 -16.35 -6.48
N CYS A 138 -13.45 -15.71 -7.54
CA CYS A 138 -13.67 -16.15 -8.92
C CYS A 138 -12.94 -17.46 -9.25
N ARG A 139 -11.87 -17.81 -8.50
CA ARG A 139 -11.07 -19.02 -8.71
C ARG A 139 -11.57 -20.22 -7.92
N ILE A 140 -12.52 -20.02 -7.01
CA ILE A 140 -13.05 -21.05 -6.12
C ILE A 140 -14.55 -21.24 -6.29
N GLU A 141 -15.02 -22.43 -5.89
CA GLU A 141 -16.44 -22.77 -5.91
C GLU A 141 -17.26 -21.87 -4.98
N LYS A 142 -18.52 -21.62 -5.36
CA LYS A 142 -19.43 -20.68 -4.67
C LYS A 142 -19.59 -20.98 -3.17
N SER A 143 -19.55 -22.25 -2.77
CA SER A 143 -19.68 -22.72 -1.39
C SER A 143 -18.51 -22.30 -0.49
N LEU A 144 -17.31 -22.11 -1.05
CA LEU A 144 -16.09 -21.78 -0.32
C LEU A 144 -15.77 -20.28 -0.32
N ARG A 145 -16.62 -19.46 -0.97
CA ARG A 145 -16.37 -18.02 -1.11
C ARG A 145 -16.50 -17.30 0.22
N THR A 146 -15.55 -16.41 0.49
CA THR A 146 -15.64 -15.53 1.65
C THR A 146 -16.61 -14.39 1.34
N LEU A 147 -17.70 -14.31 2.10
CA LEU A 147 -18.75 -13.29 1.98
C LEU A 147 -18.82 -12.36 3.21
N GLU A 148 -17.99 -12.61 4.22
CA GLU A 148 -17.98 -11.87 5.48
C GLU A 148 -17.31 -10.49 5.36
N HIS A 149 -17.19 -9.79 6.49
CA HIS A 149 -16.47 -8.53 6.59
C HIS A 149 -15.00 -8.65 6.15
N LEU A 150 -14.40 -7.50 5.85
CA LEU A 150 -13.00 -7.42 5.45
C LEU A 150 -12.09 -7.83 6.62
N LYS A 151 -11.25 -8.85 6.41
CA LYS A 151 -10.33 -9.33 7.44
C LYS A 151 -9.12 -8.40 7.49
N PRO A 152 -8.51 -8.18 8.68
CA PRO A 152 -7.30 -7.38 8.80
C PRO A 152 -6.16 -7.87 7.91
N SER A 153 -6.04 -9.19 7.73
CA SER A 153 -5.01 -9.80 6.86
C SER A 153 -5.15 -9.41 5.39
N GLU A 154 -6.37 -9.16 4.90
CA GLU A 154 -6.60 -8.72 3.52
C GLU A 154 -6.25 -7.25 3.33
N LEU A 155 -6.49 -6.43 4.35
CA LEU A 155 -6.01 -5.05 4.38
C LEU A 155 -4.48 -5.02 4.38
N SER A 156 -3.81 -5.82 5.21
CA SER A 156 -2.35 -5.94 5.23
C SER A 156 -1.79 -6.35 3.86
N LYS A 157 -2.37 -7.37 3.22
CA LYS A 157 -2.00 -7.77 1.85
C LYS A 157 -2.12 -6.60 0.85
N SER A 158 -3.17 -5.79 0.99
CA SER A 158 -3.39 -4.64 0.11
C SER A 158 -2.35 -3.55 0.35
N VAL A 159 -1.97 -3.31 1.62
CA VAL A 159 -0.90 -2.37 1.98
C VAL A 159 0.43 -2.81 1.37
N GLU A 160 0.84 -4.05 1.61
CA GLU A 160 2.11 -4.61 1.10
C GLU A 160 2.19 -4.51 -0.42
N LEU A 161 1.07 -4.79 -1.08
CA LEU A 161 0.95 -4.73 -2.52
C LEU A 161 1.17 -3.31 -3.05
N TRP A 162 0.60 -2.29 -2.40
CA TRP A 162 0.81 -0.89 -2.79
C TRP A 162 2.23 -0.44 -2.50
N ILE A 163 2.80 -0.82 -1.35
CA ILE A 163 4.20 -0.51 -1.03
C ILE A 163 5.13 -1.09 -2.09
N ARG A 164 4.96 -2.37 -2.45
CA ARG A 164 5.76 -3.03 -3.48
C ARG A 164 5.63 -2.31 -4.81
N ASN A 165 4.40 -1.93 -5.19
CA ASN A 165 4.16 -1.22 -6.43
C ASN A 165 4.85 0.16 -6.45
N CYS A 166 4.77 0.93 -5.35
CA CYS A 166 5.48 2.21 -5.22
C CYS A 166 7.00 2.02 -5.31
N GLN A 167 7.55 0.99 -4.68
CA GLN A 167 8.99 0.68 -4.77
C GLN A 167 9.40 0.30 -6.20
N GLU A 168 8.62 -0.56 -6.86
CA GLU A 168 8.85 -0.98 -8.25
C GLU A 168 8.81 0.19 -9.24
N THR A 169 7.90 1.14 -9.01
CA THR A 169 7.71 2.29 -9.90
C THR A 169 8.73 3.39 -9.65
N ALA A 170 9.08 3.68 -8.40
CA ALA A 170 10.02 4.74 -8.05
C ALA A 170 11.49 4.32 -8.21
N PHE A 171 11.82 3.05 -7.95
CA PHE A 171 13.20 2.54 -7.92
C PHE A 171 13.35 1.33 -8.83
N ALA A 172 12.88 1.43 -10.07
CA ALA A 172 12.83 0.29 -11.00
C ALA A 172 14.22 -0.35 -11.23
N THR A 173 15.26 0.46 -11.35
CA THR A 173 16.65 0.02 -11.55
C THR A 173 17.17 -0.78 -10.36
N GLU A 174 17.06 -0.22 -9.16
CA GLU A 174 17.53 -0.81 -7.91
C GLU A 174 16.69 -2.02 -7.54
N TYR A 175 15.37 -1.94 -7.73
CA TYR A 175 14.47 -3.06 -7.49
C TYR A 175 14.80 -4.25 -8.39
N ASN A 176 14.99 -4.02 -9.69
CA ASN A 176 15.39 -5.09 -10.62
C ASN A 176 16.79 -5.61 -10.30
N ALA A 177 17.76 -4.74 -10.01
CA ALA A 177 19.09 -5.17 -9.60
C ALA A 177 19.03 -6.07 -8.36
N LEU A 178 18.31 -5.67 -7.30
CA LEU A 178 18.15 -6.47 -6.08
C LEU A 178 17.40 -7.78 -6.33
N LYS A 179 16.37 -7.75 -7.18
CA LYS A 179 15.55 -8.92 -7.50
C LYS A 179 16.32 -9.97 -8.29
N TYR A 180 17.10 -9.56 -9.30
CA TYR A 180 17.81 -10.50 -10.17
C TYR A 180 19.19 -10.88 -9.62
N ASN A 181 19.90 -9.97 -8.92
CA ASN A 181 21.19 -10.30 -8.31
C ASN A 181 21.04 -11.33 -7.17
N ASN A 182 19.95 -11.30 -6.41
CA ASN A 182 19.67 -12.33 -5.39
C ASN A 182 19.38 -13.72 -6.00
N ILE A 183 18.92 -13.79 -7.25
CA ILE A 183 18.64 -15.06 -7.95
C ILE A 183 19.93 -15.67 -8.49
N GLU A 184 20.89 -14.87 -8.93
CA GLU A 184 22.21 -15.36 -9.37
C GLU A 184 23.03 -15.87 -8.19
N THR A 185 23.06 -15.15 -7.07
CA THR A 185 23.78 -15.61 -5.87
C THR A 185 23.21 -16.92 -5.31
N SER A 186 21.89 -17.18 -5.42
CA SER A 186 21.30 -18.45 -4.95
C SER A 186 21.62 -19.63 -5.88
N LYS A 187 21.78 -19.39 -7.19
CA LYS A 187 22.17 -20.43 -8.16
C LYS A 187 23.66 -20.77 -8.06
N ASP A 188 24.50 -19.78 -7.76
CA ASP A 188 25.93 -19.98 -7.55
C ASP A 188 26.24 -20.72 -6.23
N GLU A 189 25.46 -20.49 -5.18
CA GLU A 189 25.53 -21.23 -3.91
C GLU A 189 25.19 -22.73 -4.12
N GLU A 190 24.14 -23.01 -4.91
CA GLU A 190 23.70 -24.37 -5.25
C GLU A 190 24.67 -25.09 -6.21
N ALA A 191 25.34 -24.34 -7.10
CA ALA A 191 26.43 -24.84 -7.94
C ALA A 191 27.73 -25.10 -7.17
N ARG A 192 28.00 -24.36 -6.09
CA ARG A 192 29.14 -24.60 -5.18
C ARG A 192 28.98 -25.88 -4.35
N GLN A 193 27.77 -26.18 -3.88
CA GLN A 193 27.50 -27.42 -3.13
C GLN A 193 27.57 -28.70 -3.99
N LYS A 194 27.48 -28.59 -5.31
CA LYS A 194 27.65 -29.73 -6.26
C LYS A 194 29.10 -29.96 -6.74
N LYS A 195 30.07 -29.18 -6.26
CA LYS A 195 31.49 -29.28 -6.65
C LYS A 195 32.44 -29.58 -5.47
N GLU A 196 32.02 -30.35 -4.48
CA GLU A 196 32.99 -31.05 -3.62
C GLU A 196 33.32 -32.43 -4.22
N PRO A 197 34.52 -32.64 -4.79
CA PRO A 197 34.98 -33.99 -5.09
C PRO A 197 35.31 -34.71 -3.78
N SER A 198 34.65 -35.85 -3.59
CA SER A 198 34.93 -36.85 -2.55
C SER A 198 36.43 -37.18 -2.48
N ALA A 199 37.13 -36.54 -1.54
CA ALA A 199 38.46 -36.95 -1.12
C ALA A 199 38.30 -37.84 0.11
N THR A 200 38.14 -39.14 -0.12
CA THR A 200 38.35 -40.19 0.88
C THR A 200 39.78 -40.09 1.40
N THR A 201 39.98 -39.36 2.50
CA THR A 201 41.21 -39.44 3.31
C THR A 201 40.87 -40.23 4.57
N SER A 202 41.55 -41.37 4.67
CA SER A 202 41.45 -42.36 5.75
C SER A 202 41.61 -41.72 7.13
N ARG A 203 40.60 -41.96 7.97
CA ARG A 203 40.59 -41.67 9.40
C ARG A 203 41.53 -42.66 10.11
N ILE A 204 42.80 -42.31 10.26
CA ILE A 204 43.69 -42.95 11.25
C ILE A 204 43.38 -42.29 12.61
N LEU A 205 42.76 -43.06 13.50
CA LEU A 205 42.50 -42.66 14.89
C LEU A 205 43.83 -42.62 15.68
N PRO A 206 44.14 -41.53 16.40
CA PRO A 206 45.23 -41.56 17.37
C PRO A 206 44.85 -42.40 18.60
N ASN A 207 45.80 -43.24 18.99
CA ASN A 207 45.78 -44.20 20.09
C ASN A 207 45.30 -43.59 21.44
N ARG A 208 44.43 -44.33 22.14
CA ARG A 208 43.72 -43.98 23.38
C ARG A 208 44.63 -43.79 24.61
N GLU A 209 45.93 -44.05 24.49
CA GLU A 209 46.91 -43.97 25.58
C GLU A 209 47.45 -42.56 25.86
N ALA A 210 47.25 -41.59 24.95
CA ALA A 210 47.69 -40.21 25.16
C ALA A 210 46.75 -39.39 26.09
N ALA A 211 45.47 -39.77 26.16
CA ALA A 211 44.46 -39.02 26.90
C ALA A 211 44.47 -39.29 28.42
N THR A 212 45.09 -40.38 28.88
CA THR A 212 45.16 -40.73 30.30
C THR A 212 46.35 -40.09 31.01
N ARG A 213 47.49 -39.84 30.33
CA ARG A 213 48.66 -39.15 30.92
C ARG A 213 48.43 -37.65 31.16
N ALA A 214 47.54 -37.00 30.40
CA ALA A 214 47.23 -35.59 30.59
C ALA A 214 46.37 -35.32 31.84
N ARG A 215 45.63 -36.32 32.34
CA ARG A 215 44.74 -36.19 33.51
C ARG A 215 45.44 -36.37 34.86
N GLU A 216 46.59 -37.04 34.90
CA GLU A 216 47.36 -37.23 36.15
C GLU A 216 48.26 -36.03 36.48
N ASN A 217 48.72 -35.26 35.49
CA ASN A 217 49.59 -34.10 35.73
C ASN A 217 48.85 -32.84 36.25
N ILE A 218 47.53 -32.75 36.08
CA ILE A 218 46.74 -31.59 36.57
C ILE A 218 46.41 -31.71 38.07
N LYS A 219 46.43 -32.93 38.65
CA LYS A 219 46.28 -33.12 40.11
C LYS A 219 47.54 -32.83 40.93
N LYS A 220 48.65 -32.45 40.29
CA LYS A 220 49.94 -32.18 40.96
C LYS A 220 50.23 -30.67 41.19
N TRP A 221 49.32 -29.77 40.77
CA TRP A 221 49.48 -28.31 40.88
C TRP A 221 48.27 -27.59 41.52
N THR A 222 47.52 -28.29 42.38
CA THR A 222 46.54 -27.66 43.29
C THR A 222 46.76 -28.23 44.69
N LYS A 223 47.58 -27.53 45.46
CA LYS A 223 47.75 -27.70 46.91
C LYS A 223 46.99 -26.58 47.59
#